data_AF-A0A0K2ZMC9-F1
#
_entry.id   AF-A0A0K2ZMC9-F1
#
_cell.length_a   1.000
_cell.length_b   1.000
_cell.length_c   1.000
_cell.angle_alpha   90.00
_cell.angle_beta   90.00
_cell.angle_gamma   90.00
#
_symmetry.space_group_name_H-M   'P 1'
#
loop_
_entity.id
_entity.type
_entity.pdbx_description
1 polymer ?
#
loop_
_entity_poly.entity_id
_entity_poly.type
_entity_poly.pdbx_seq_one_letter_code
_entity_poly.pdbx_strand_id
1 'polypeptide(L)'
;MSFNEGWKVCSVWGDMGSDSAGEQYPQVNVCPECLAEDERRDKMRAEMDEEMDDEVGDSNIVNVLGPYDADYGPQCGICGDSAEE
;
A
#
# COMPACT_ATOMS: atom_id res chain seq x y z
N MET A 1 -11.52 17.19 -13.74
CA MET A 1 -11.24 15.78 -13.39
C MET A 1 -10.29 15.86 -12.21
N SER A 2 -10.70 15.36 -11.05
CA SER A 2 -9.86 15.39 -9.85
C SER A 2 -8.83 14.28 -9.99
N PHE A 3 -7.56 14.63 -10.22
CA PHE A 3 -6.47 13.66 -10.43
C PHE A 3 -6.12 12.86 -9.16
N ASN A 4 -6.50 13.37 -7.99
CA ASN A 4 -6.28 12.75 -6.69
C ASN A 4 -7.51 11.96 -6.16
N GLU A 5 -8.52 11.73 -6.99
CA GLU A 5 -9.76 11.09 -6.53
C GLU A 5 -9.54 9.59 -6.27
N GLY A 6 -9.48 9.22 -4.98
CA GLY A 6 -9.29 7.84 -4.54
C GLY A 6 -7.89 7.52 -4.01
N TRP A 7 -6.94 8.46 -4.08
CA TRP A 7 -5.64 8.31 -3.45
C TRP A 7 -5.73 8.38 -1.92
N LYS A 8 -4.95 7.53 -1.25
CA LYS A 8 -4.91 7.46 0.22
C LYS A 8 -3.50 7.34 0.75
N VAL A 9 -3.28 7.84 1.95
CA VAL A 9 -2.04 7.61 2.69
C VAL A 9 -2.15 6.25 3.39
N CYS A 10 -1.16 5.41 3.17
CA CYS A 10 -1.07 4.08 3.73
C CYS A 10 0.30 3.87 4.40
N SER A 11 0.30 3.14 5.51
CA SER A 11 1.51 2.53 6.05
C SER A 11 1.76 1.23 5.29
N VAL A 12 2.91 1.12 4.64
CA VAL A 12 3.32 -0.09 3.92
C VAL A 12 4.42 -0.84 4.67
N TRP A 13 4.62 -2.12 4.36
CA TRP A 13 5.77 -2.86 4.88
C TRP A 13 7.07 -2.32 4.27
N GLY A 14 7.91 -1.77 5.13
CA GLY A 14 9.27 -1.33 4.81
C GLY A 14 10.30 -2.38 5.19
N ASP A 15 11.45 -1.94 5.68
CA ASP A 15 12.54 -2.83 6.07
C ASP A 15 12.31 -3.39 7.49
N MET A 16 11.83 -4.64 7.58
CA MET A 16 11.60 -5.31 8.87
C MET A 16 12.89 -5.57 9.67
N GLY A 17 14.06 -5.38 9.06
CA GLY A 17 15.37 -5.49 9.71
C GLY A 17 15.84 -4.20 10.38
N SER A 18 15.15 -3.08 10.15
CA SER A 18 15.56 -1.77 10.67
C SER A 18 15.15 -1.60 12.14
N ASP A 19 15.95 -0.89 12.93
CA ASP A 19 15.67 -0.63 14.36
C ASP A 19 14.61 0.48 14.55
N SER A 20 14.36 1.29 13.51
CA SER A 20 13.41 2.40 13.57
C SER A 20 12.03 2.00 13.05
N ALA A 21 10.99 2.23 13.86
CA ALA A 21 9.60 1.96 13.45
C ALA A 21 9.17 2.71 12.18
N GLY A 22 9.72 3.90 11.91
CA GLY A 22 9.43 4.68 10.69
C GLY A 22 10.03 4.10 9.41
N GLU A 23 11.06 3.25 9.53
CA GLU A 23 11.69 2.56 8.40
C GLU A 23 11.06 1.18 8.17
N GLN A 24 10.53 0.57 9.24
CA GLN A 24 9.73 -0.65 9.17
C GLN A 24 8.34 -0.41 8.55
N TYR A 25 7.76 0.77 8.79
CA TYR A 25 6.41 1.12 8.33
C TYR A 25 6.36 2.52 7.71
N PRO A 26 7.01 2.75 6.56
CA PRO A 26 6.96 4.03 5.90
C PRO A 26 5.52 4.39 5.51
N GLN A 27 5.18 5.66 5.68
CA GLN A 27 3.90 6.22 5.27
C GLN A 27 4.06 6.79 3.87
N VAL A 28 3.28 6.29 2.93
CA VAL A 28 3.36 6.66 1.51
C VAL A 28 1.96 6.88 0.95
N ASN A 29 1.86 7.72 -0.06
CA ASN A 29 0.65 7.80 -0.85
C ASN A 29 0.51 6.55 -1.72
N VAL A 30 -0.72 6.07 -1.86
CA VAL A 30 -1.05 4.89 -2.66
C VAL A 30 -2.21 5.24 -3.59
N CYS A 31 -2.04 4.88 -4.86
CA CYS A 31 -3.06 5.06 -5.87
C CYS A 31 -4.23 4.09 -5.66
N PRO A 32 -5.45 4.44 -6.11
CA PRO A 32 -6.63 3.59 -5.94
C PRO A 32 -6.49 2.21 -6.60
N GLU A 33 -5.67 2.08 -7.65
CA GLU A 33 -5.41 0.79 -8.31
C GLU A 33 -4.64 -0.16 -7.41
N CYS A 34 -3.52 0.29 -6.82
CA CYS A 34 -2.75 -0.53 -5.90
C CYS A 34 -3.52 -0.87 -4.62
N LEU A 35 -4.34 0.06 -4.12
CA LEU A 35 -5.25 -0.20 -3.00
C LEU A 35 -6.26 -1.31 -3.32
N ALA A 36 -6.85 -1.26 -4.50
CA ALA A 36 -7.81 -2.29 -4.92
C ALA A 36 -7.14 -3.66 -5.09
N GLU A 37 -5.94 -3.71 -5.66
CA GLU A 37 -5.16 -4.94 -5.81
C GLU A 37 -4.73 -5.54 -4.45
N ASP A 38 -4.32 -4.69 -3.51
CA ASP A 38 -3.96 -5.12 -2.15
C ASP A 38 -5.17 -5.69 -1.39
N GLU A 39 -6.33 -5.03 -1.47
CA GLU A 39 -7.59 -5.57 -0.92
C GLU A 39 -7.97 -6.92 -1.56
N ARG A 40 -7.69 -7.13 -2.85
CA ARG A 40 -7.94 -8.42 -3.51
C ARG A 40 -7.02 -9.50 -2.98
N ARG A 41 -5.74 -9.18 -2.74
CA ARG A 41 -4.77 -10.09 -2.14
C ARG A 41 -5.13 -10.45 -0.71
N ASP A 42 -5.49 -9.47 0.11
CA ASP A 42 -5.92 -9.70 1.50
C ASP A 42 -7.14 -10.65 1.56
N LYS A 43 -8.13 -10.43 0.68
CA LYS A 43 -9.31 -11.30 0.59
C LYS A 43 -8.95 -12.70 0.08
N MET A 44 -8.11 -12.81 -0.95
CA MET A 44 -7.64 -14.12 -1.42
C MET A 44 -6.86 -14.88 -0.35
N ARG A 45 -6.05 -14.18 0.46
CA ARG A 45 -5.34 -14.76 1.60
C ARG A 45 -6.30 -15.20 2.71
N ALA A 46 -7.25 -14.35 3.08
CA ALA A 46 -8.22 -14.64 4.13
C ALA A 46 -9.15 -15.82 3.77
N GLU A 47 -9.39 -16.05 2.48
CA GLU A 47 -10.24 -17.13 1.97
C GLU A 47 -9.45 -18.39 1.54
N MET A 48 -8.12 -18.34 1.44
CA MET A 48 -7.26 -19.47 1.07
C MET A 48 -6.82 -20.25 2.32
N ASP A 49 -7.19 -21.54 2.39
CA ASP A 49 -6.78 -22.52 3.40
C ASP A 49 -5.26 -22.80 3.30
N GLU A 50 -4.60 -23.01 4.45
CA GLU A 50 -3.15 -22.86 4.75
C GLU A 50 -2.14 -23.72 3.94
N GLU A 51 -2.49 -24.29 2.77
CA GLU A 51 -1.71 -25.36 2.11
C GLU A 51 -1.09 -25.04 0.74
N MET A 52 -1.07 -23.78 0.26
CA MET A 52 -0.43 -23.44 -1.04
C MET A 52 0.16 -22.02 -1.07
N ASP A 53 1.22 -21.80 -0.31
CA ASP A 53 1.89 -20.50 -0.12
C ASP A 53 3.21 -20.46 -0.93
N ASP A 54 3.21 -19.85 -2.12
CA ASP A 54 4.46 -19.39 -2.79
C ASP A 54 4.20 -18.29 -3.85
N GLU A 55 3.01 -18.21 -4.46
CA GLU A 55 2.75 -17.25 -5.57
C GLU A 55 1.85 -16.04 -5.20
N VAL A 56 1.09 -16.09 -4.10
CA VAL A 56 0.26 -14.96 -3.65
C VAL A 56 1.01 -14.20 -2.57
N GLY A 57 1.83 -13.24 -2.98
CA GLY A 57 2.59 -12.39 -2.05
C GLY A 57 1.68 -11.64 -1.06
N ASP A 58 2.17 -11.44 0.16
CA ASP A 58 1.48 -10.71 1.22
C ASP A 58 1.00 -9.31 0.77
N SER A 59 -0.06 -8.83 1.42
CA SER A 59 -0.48 -7.44 1.33
C SER A 59 0.68 -6.52 1.73
N ASN A 60 0.97 -5.55 0.87
CA ASN A 60 1.98 -4.53 1.12
C ASN A 60 1.45 -3.43 2.05
N ILE A 61 0.13 -3.24 2.09
CA ILE A 61 -0.51 -2.22 2.92
C ILE A 61 -0.81 -2.79 4.32
N VAL A 62 -0.20 -2.18 5.33
CA VAL A 62 -0.41 -2.53 6.74
C VAL A 62 -1.63 -1.80 7.30
N ASN A 63 -1.75 -0.51 6.99
CA ASN A 63 -2.87 0.29 7.47
C ASN A 63 -3.19 1.45 6.53
N VAL A 64 -4.47 1.76 6.40
CA VAL A 64 -4.95 2.95 5.68
C VAL A 64 -5.12 4.08 6.68
N LEU A 65 -4.30 5.11 6.56
CA LEU A 65 -4.24 6.22 7.51
C LEU A 65 -5.26 7.31 7.20
N GLY A 66 -5.48 7.61 5.91
CA GLY A 66 -6.34 8.72 5.53
C GLY A 66 -6.37 9.02 4.02
N PRO A 67 -6.95 10.17 3.61
CA PRO A 67 -6.91 10.62 2.23
C PRO A 67 -5.49 11.01 1.80
N TYR A 68 -5.26 11.21 0.50
CA TYR A 68 -4.02 11.75 -0.06
C TYR A 68 -3.47 12.94 0.74
N ASP A 69 -2.18 12.91 1.02
CA ASP A 69 -1.49 13.97 1.74
C ASP A 69 -0.20 14.36 0.99
N ALA A 70 -0.11 15.63 0.60
CA ALA A 70 0.99 16.12 -0.22
C ALA A 70 2.35 16.12 0.51
N ASP A 71 2.38 16.01 1.84
CA ASP A 71 3.63 15.91 2.61
C ASP A 71 4.42 14.63 2.28
N TYR A 72 3.74 13.55 1.87
CA TYR A 72 4.39 12.30 1.47
C TYR A 72 4.77 12.25 -0.02
N GLY A 73 4.54 13.34 -0.76
CA GLY A 73 4.84 13.46 -2.17
C GLY A 73 3.78 12.88 -3.09
N PRO A 74 3.78 13.23 -4.39
CA PRO A 74 2.73 12.87 -5.33
C PRO A 74 2.79 11.41 -5.80
N GLN A 75 3.80 10.64 -5.37
CA GLN A 75 4.13 9.35 -5.97
C GLN A 75 3.51 8.20 -5.18
N CYS A 76 3.03 7.18 -5.90
CA CYS A 76 2.56 5.94 -5.32
C CYS A 76 3.76 5.14 -4.80
N GLY A 77 3.79 4.84 -3.50
CA GLY A 77 4.88 4.07 -2.90
C GLY A 77 4.94 2.60 -3.33
N ILE A 78 3.94 2.11 -4.07
CA ILE A 78 3.87 0.72 -4.54
C ILE A 78 4.27 0.61 -6.02
N CYS A 79 3.59 1.35 -6.91
CA CYS A 79 3.83 1.27 -8.36
C CYS A 79 4.72 2.40 -8.91
N GLY A 80 4.96 3.48 -8.13
CA GLY A 80 5.71 4.65 -8.58
C GLY A 80 4.93 5.63 -9.46
N ASP A 81 3.63 5.39 -9.69
CA ASP A 81 2.75 6.28 -10.44
C ASP A 81 2.59 7.65 -9.75
N SER A 82 2.24 8.72 -10.48
CA SER A 82 2.18 10.08 -9.93
C SER A 82 0.75 10.61 -9.93
N ALA A 83 0.28 11.12 -8.78
CA ALA A 83 -1.05 11.72 -8.61
C ALA A 83 -1.25 13.06 -9.35
N GLU A 84 -0.20 13.53 -10.04
CA GLU A 84 -0.15 14.79 -10.78
C GLU A 84 -0.20 14.61 -12.31
N GLU A 85 -0.28 13.37 -12.83
CA GLU A 85 -0.28 13.06 -14.28
C GLU A 85 -1.67 12.92 -14.92
#